data_AF-L8JK85-F1
#
_entry.id   AF-L8JK85-F1
#
_cell.length_a   1.000
_cell.length_b   1.000
_cell.length_c   1.000
_cell.angle_alpha   90.00
_cell.angle_beta   90.00
_cell.angle_gamma   90.00
#
_symmetry.space_group_name_H-M   'P 1'
#
loop_
_entity.id
_entity.type
_entity.pdbx_description
1 polymer ?
#
loop_
_entity_poly.entity_id
_entity_poly.type
_entity_poly.pdbx_seq_one_letter_code
_entity_poly.pdbx_strand_id
1 'polypeptide(L)'
;MISEEVVVKLQSSWPDYVFEENYNLTPLQDLEIYLKENKHLPGIPDAKTVEEEGVKLGEMNAKLLEKVEELTLYIIELEKRIKSLENK
;
A
#
# COMPACT_ATOMS: atom_id res chain seq x y z
N MET A 1 -1.01 -25.07 15.44
CA MET A 1 0.40 -25.05 14.99
C MET A 1 0.97 -23.72 15.48
N ILE A 2 2.11 -23.73 16.17
CA ILE A 2 2.79 -22.52 16.67
C ILE A 2 4.18 -22.53 16.03
N SER A 3 4.64 -21.39 15.53
CA SER A 3 5.97 -21.20 14.92
C SER A 3 6.63 -19.98 15.58
N GLU A 4 7.95 -20.04 15.77
CA GLU A 4 8.77 -18.92 16.27
C GLU A 4 9.20 -17.97 15.14
N GLU A 5 9.42 -18.52 13.95
CA GLU A 5 9.81 -17.77 12.75
C GLU A 5 9.20 -18.41 11.50
N VAL A 6 8.90 -17.59 10.50
CA VAL A 6 8.52 -18.02 9.15
C VAL A 6 9.29 -17.18 8.13
N VAL A 7 10.14 -17.82 7.34
CA VAL A 7 10.84 -17.17 6.23
C VAL A 7 10.00 -17.29 4.96
N VAL A 8 9.58 -16.15 4.42
CA VAL A 8 8.80 -16.09 3.18
C VAL A 8 9.70 -15.63 2.03
N LYS A 9 9.89 -16.51 1.04
CA LYS A 9 10.56 -16.17 -0.21
C LYS A 9 9.54 -16.14 -1.34
N LEU A 10 9.08 -14.95 -1.68
CA LEU A 10 8.19 -14.76 -2.82
C LEU A 10 8.93 -15.02 -4.13
N GLN A 11 8.22 -15.60 -5.10
CA GLN A 11 8.70 -15.70 -6.49
C GLN A 11 8.47 -14.38 -7.25
N SER A 12 7.50 -13.58 -6.82
CA SER A 12 7.25 -12.22 -7.29
C SER A 12 8.25 -11.23 -6.71
N SER A 13 8.41 -10.08 -7.36
CA SER A 13 9.21 -8.97 -6.86
C SER A 13 8.60 -8.36 -5.59
N TRP A 14 9.47 -7.87 -4.70
CA TRP A 14 9.08 -6.97 -3.62
C TRP A 14 8.70 -5.60 -4.18
N PRO A 15 7.88 -4.82 -3.46
CA PRO A 15 7.24 -3.64 -4.01
C PRO A 15 8.15 -2.43 -4.19
N ASP A 16 9.46 -2.54 -3.99
CA ASP A 16 10.46 -1.48 -4.15
C ASP A 16 10.32 -0.65 -5.46
N TYR A 17 9.66 -1.22 -6.48
CA TYR A 17 9.25 -0.51 -7.69
C TYR A 17 8.39 0.74 -7.44
N VAL A 18 7.75 0.88 -6.26
CA VAL A 18 7.01 2.08 -5.84
C VAL A 18 7.89 3.33 -5.87
N PHE A 19 9.21 3.17 -5.69
CA PHE A 19 10.17 4.26 -5.71
C PHE A 19 10.81 4.51 -7.09
N GLU A 20 10.44 3.76 -8.13
CA GLU A 20 10.91 4.00 -9.49
C GLU A 20 10.29 5.28 -10.08
N GLU A 21 11.03 5.97 -10.96
CA GLU A 21 10.61 7.26 -11.53
C GLU A 21 9.31 7.19 -12.34
N ASN A 22 9.00 6.03 -12.89
CA ASN A 22 7.80 5.75 -13.69
C ASN A 22 6.64 5.15 -12.87
N TYR A 23 6.78 5.05 -11.54
CA TYR A 23 5.70 4.58 -10.69
C TYR A 23 4.55 5.59 -10.66
N ASN A 24 3.36 5.13 -11.06
CA ASN A 24 2.18 5.96 -11.12
C ASN A 24 1.46 5.97 -9.76
N LEU A 25 1.95 6.80 -8.84
CA LEU A 25 1.31 7.01 -7.54
C LEU A 25 -0.10 7.60 -7.73
N THR A 26 -1.10 6.96 -7.14
CA THR A 26 -2.50 7.37 -7.28
C THR A 26 -2.72 8.75 -6.63
N PRO A 27 -3.33 9.74 -7.29
CA PRO A 27 -3.65 11.00 -6.63
C PRO A 27 -4.57 10.78 -5.43
N LEU A 28 -4.33 11.46 -4.30
CA LEU A 28 -5.12 11.29 -3.08
C LEU A 28 -6.62 11.55 -3.27
N GLN A 29 -6.99 12.42 -4.22
CA GLN A 29 -8.39 12.69 -4.57
C GLN A 29 -9.05 11.46 -5.20
N ASP A 30 -8.35 10.79 -6.12
CA ASP A 30 -8.86 9.58 -6.80
C ASP A 30 -8.91 8.41 -5.81
N LEU A 31 -7.92 8.31 -4.92
CA LEU A 31 -7.92 7.34 -3.83
C LEU A 31 -9.10 7.56 -2.87
N GLU A 32 -9.42 8.81 -2.53
CA GLU A 32 -10.58 9.13 -1.68
C GLU A 32 -11.90 8.68 -2.32
N ILE A 33 -12.06 8.90 -3.63
CA ILE A 33 -13.24 8.43 -4.38
C ILE A 33 -13.32 6.90 -4.31
N TYR A 34 -12.23 6.21 -4.61
CA TYR A 34 -12.17 4.75 -4.55
C TYR A 34 -12.56 4.22 -3.16
N LEU A 35 -12.01 4.80 -2.09
CA LEU A 35 -12.28 4.36 -0.72
C LEU A 35 -13.74 4.58 -0.32
N LYS A 36 -14.37 5.67 -0.78
CA LYS A 36 -15.79 5.93 -0.51
C LYS A 36 -16.69 4.86 -1.14
N GLU A 37 -16.37 4.43 -2.35
CA GLU A 37 -17.12 3.45 -3.12
C GLU A 37 -16.87 2.00 -2.65
N ASN A 38 -15.60 1.64 -2.43
CA ASN A 38 -15.19 0.24 -2.26
C ASN A 38 -14.95 -0.17 -0.79
N LYS A 39 -14.72 0.79 0.12
CA LYS A 39 -14.46 0.53 1.56
C LYS A 39 -13.22 -0.32 1.88
N HIS A 40 -12.32 -0.52 0.91
CA HIS A 40 -11.00 -1.13 1.10
C HIS A 40 -9.98 -0.43 0.19
N LEU A 41 -8.68 -0.74 0.35
CA LEU A 41 -7.62 -0.17 -0.49
C LEU A 41 -7.55 -0.86 -1.86
N PRO A 42 -7.16 -0.14 -2.93
CA PRO A 42 -6.86 -0.75 -4.22
C PRO A 42 -5.84 -1.88 -4.08
N GLY A 43 -6.08 -3.00 -4.75
CA GLY A 43 -5.20 -4.18 -4.71
C GLY A 43 -5.30 -5.05 -3.44
N ILE A 44 -5.95 -4.57 -2.38
CA ILE A 44 -6.25 -5.35 -1.17
C ILE A 44 -7.65 -5.97 -1.30
N PRO A 45 -7.84 -7.28 -1.07
CA PRO A 45 -9.16 -7.89 -1.09
C PRO A 45 -10.07 -7.30 0.00
N ASP A 46 -11.37 -7.26 -0.26
CA ASP A 46 -12.35 -6.83 0.74
C ASP A 46 -12.49 -7.87 1.87
N ALA A 47 -13.13 -7.45 2.97
CA ALA A 47 -13.29 -8.30 4.14
C ALA A 47 -14.05 -9.60 3.85
N LYS A 48 -15.04 -9.56 2.94
CA LYS A 48 -15.86 -10.72 2.60
C LYS A 48 -15.04 -11.77 1.84
N THR A 49 -14.24 -11.33 0.87
CA THR A 49 -13.33 -12.17 0.10
C THR A 49 -12.30 -12.82 1.02
N VAL A 50 -11.75 -12.06 1.98
CA VAL A 50 -10.81 -12.60 2.98
C VAL A 50 -11.46 -13.64 3.90
N GLU A 51 -12.72 -13.43 4.28
CA GLU A 51 -13.46 -14.38 5.12
C GLU A 51 -13.76 -15.70 4.39
N GLU A 52 -14.15 -15.62 3.11
CA GLU A 52 -14.53 -16.77 2.29
C GLU A 52 -13.31 -17.55 1.77
N GLU A 53 -12.26 -16.86 1.31
CA GLU A 53 -11.14 -17.47 0.59
C GLU A 53 -9.83 -17.49 1.38
N GLY A 54 -9.76 -16.75 2.49
CA GLY A 54 -8.52 -16.50 3.22
C GLY A 54 -7.53 -15.63 2.44
N VAL A 55 -6.28 -15.59 2.88
CA VAL A 55 -5.21 -14.84 2.20
C VAL A 55 -3.92 -15.64 2.16
N LYS A 56 -3.16 -15.47 1.09
CA LYS A 56 -1.78 -15.94 1.04
C LYS A 56 -0.90 -14.95 1.79
N LEU A 57 -0.38 -15.37 2.94
CA LEU A 57 0.35 -14.50 3.86
C LEU A 57 1.48 -13.70 3.19
N GLY A 58 2.30 -14.36 2.36
CA GLY A 58 3.39 -13.69 1.65
C GLY A 58 2.91 -12.62 0.67
N GLU A 59 1.92 -12.94 -0.15
CA GLU A 59 1.34 -11.98 -1.11
C GLU A 59 0.67 -10.80 -0.40
N MET A 60 -0.04 -11.06 0.70
CA MET A 60 -0.64 -10.01 1.51
C MET A 60 0.41 -9.11 2.15
N ASN A 61 1.48 -9.67 2.72
CA ASN A 61 2.57 -8.87 3.28
C ASN A 61 3.26 -8.00 2.23
N ALA A 62 3.48 -8.50 1.02
CA ALA A 62 4.05 -7.70 -0.08
C ALA A 62 3.11 -6.54 -0.46
N LYS A 63 1.80 -6.80 -0.59
CA LYS A 63 0.81 -5.74 -0.84
C LYS A 63 0.75 -4.71 0.28
N LEU A 64 0.84 -5.14 1.54
CA LEU A 64 0.88 -4.20 2.68
C LEU A 64 2.14 -3.34 2.64
N LEU A 65 3.30 -3.91 2.32
CA LEU A 65 4.54 -3.16 2.16
C LEU A 65 4.42 -2.13 1.02
N GLU A 66 3.84 -2.50 -0.12
CA GLU A 66 3.54 -1.57 -1.22
C GLU A 66 2.74 -0.35 -0.73
N LYS A 67 1.71 -0.57 0.10
CA LYS A 67 0.91 0.52 0.68
C LYS A 67 1.69 1.36 1.68
N VAL A 68 2.63 0.77 2.43
CA VAL A 68 3.54 1.52 3.31
C VAL A 68 4.48 2.42 2.50
N GLU A 69 4.97 1.95 1.36
CA GLU A 69 5.82 2.73 0.47
C GLU A 69 5.05 3.87 -0.21
N GLU A 70 3.83 3.61 -0.70
CA GLU A 70 2.92 4.66 -1.22
C GLU A 70 2.63 5.72 -0.16
N LEU A 71 2.31 5.31 1.08
CA LEU A 71 2.07 6.22 2.20
C LEU A 71 3.30 7.09 2.49
N THR A 72 4.50 6.52 2.37
CA THR A 72 5.75 7.25 2.54
C THR A 72 5.88 8.36 1.48
N LEU A 73 5.56 8.07 0.22
CA LEU A 73 5.55 9.07 -0.84
C LEU A 73 4.52 10.18 -0.59
N TYR A 74 3.29 9.85 -0.18
CA TYR A 74 2.28 10.85 0.17
C TYR A 74 2.75 11.74 1.33
N ILE A 75 3.38 11.17 2.37
CA ILE A 75 3.90 11.94 3.51
C ILE A 75 5.00 12.92 3.06
N ILE A 76 5.92 12.49 2.19
CA ILE A 76 6.96 13.36 1.64
C ILE A 76 6.34 14.51 0.82
N GLU A 77 5.32 14.23 0.02
CA GLU A 77 4.61 15.27 -0.74
C GLU A 77 3.92 16.28 0.19
N LEU A 78 3.22 15.78 1.22
CA LEU A 78 2.56 16.60 2.24
C LEU A 78 3.57 17.48 2.98
N GLU A 79 4.72 16.93 3.38
CA GLU A 79 5.79 17.67 4.04
C GLU A 79 6.32 18.83 3.19
N LYS A 80 6.58 18.58 1.89
CA LYS A 80 7.00 19.62 0.94
C LYS A 80 5.96 20.74 0.84
N ARG A 81 4.67 20.37 0.80
CA ARG A 81 3.56 21.34 0.74
C ARG A 81 3.47 22.17 2.01
N ILE A 82 3.62 21.55 3.18
CA ILE A 82 3.61 22.23 4.49
C ILE A 82 4.75 23.25 4.54
N LYS A 83 5.99 22.84 4.23
CA LYS A 83 7.13 23.75 4.17
C LYS A 83 6.92 24.91 3.20
N SER A 84 6.29 24.67 2.05
CA SER A 84 5.98 25.74 1.09
C SER A 84 4.93 26.72 1.62
N LEU A 85 4.05 26.31 2.53
CA LEU A 85 3.05 27.16 3.16
C LEU A 85 3.62 27.92 4.37
N GLU A 86 4.53 27.32 5.12
CA GLU A 86 5.19 27.92 6.29
C GLU A 86 6.25 28.98 5.91
N ASN A 87 6.87 28.85 4.75
CA ASN A 87 7.87 29.81 4.24
C ASN A 87 7.24 30.99 3.47
N LYS A 88 5.91 31.19 3.57
CA LYS A 88 5.20 32.36 3.03
C LYS A 88 4.90 33.35 4.14
#